data_AF-A0A8T4LEI8-F1
#
_entry.id   AF-A0A8T4LEI8-F1
#
_cell.length_a   1.000
_cell.length_b   1.000
_cell.length_c   1.000
_cell.angle_alpha   90.00
_cell.angle_beta   90.00
_cell.angle_gamma   90.00
#
_symmetry.space_group_name_H-M   'P 1'
#
loop_
_entity.id
_entity.type
_entity.pdbx_description
1 polymer ?
#
loop_
_entity_poly.entity_id
_entity_poly.type
_entity_poly.pdbx_seq_one_letter_code
_entity_poly.pdbx_strand_id
1 'polypeptide(L)'
;MAKQLSSSSFQTAAIIAIALIGLSLVTSATGFGIGLGTGKNPTAESDTTGCYTSDSGSNIYVSGVCTDFDGSFKETCALPNSVEESRCDVSSCKTEIIDCPSGYTCQNGACV
;
A
#
# COMPACT_ATOMS: atom_id res chain seq x y z
N MET A 1 -29.89 11.42 -42.14
CA MET A 1 -28.52 11.30 -42.69
C MET A 1 -27.75 12.54 -42.25
N ALA A 2 -27.05 12.47 -41.11
CA ALA A 2 -26.35 13.61 -40.54
C ALA A 2 -24.96 13.73 -41.18
N LYS A 3 -24.72 14.84 -41.89
CA LYS A 3 -23.39 15.29 -42.31
C LYS A 3 -22.82 16.15 -41.19
N GLN A 4 -21.90 15.61 -40.40
CA GLN A 4 -21.12 16.38 -39.44
C GLN A 4 -19.94 17.00 -40.20
N LEU A 5 -19.94 18.32 -40.37
CA LEU A 5 -18.88 19.07 -41.02
C LEU A 5 -17.86 19.55 -39.99
N SER A 6 -16.61 19.17 -40.24
CA SER A 6 -15.34 19.86 -40.01
C SER A 6 -15.08 20.56 -38.67
N SER A 7 -14.05 20.04 -38.01
CA SER A 7 -13.27 20.68 -36.95
C SER A 7 -12.60 21.99 -37.39
N SER A 8 -12.51 22.93 -36.45
CA SER A 8 -11.25 23.48 -35.88
C SER A 8 -11.28 25.00 -35.62
N SER A 9 -10.74 25.34 -34.45
CA SER A 9 -9.92 26.54 -34.15
C SER A 9 -10.57 27.78 -33.49
N PHE A 10 -10.30 27.87 -32.17
CA PHE A 10 -9.76 29.02 -31.42
C PHE A 10 -10.55 30.35 -31.29
N GLN A 11 -10.80 30.67 -30.00
CA GLN A 11 -10.79 32.00 -29.36
C GLN A 11 -12.06 32.87 -29.47
N THR A 12 -13.02 32.71 -28.53
CA THR A 12 -13.62 33.85 -27.81
C THR A 12 -14.29 33.38 -26.52
N ALA A 13 -14.04 34.11 -25.45
CA ALA A 13 -14.51 33.84 -24.09
C ALA A 13 -16.02 34.06 -23.94
N ALA A 14 -16.70 33.14 -23.23
CA ALA A 14 -17.93 33.41 -22.50
C ALA A 14 -18.16 32.27 -21.48
N ILE A 15 -17.62 32.44 -20.27
CA ILE A 15 -17.90 31.57 -19.13
C ILE A 15 -19.28 31.94 -18.62
N ILE A 16 -20.30 31.14 -18.97
CA ILE A 16 -21.63 31.27 -18.37
C ILE A 16 -21.62 30.47 -17.07
N ALA A 17 -21.25 31.14 -15.98
CA ALA A 17 -21.62 30.71 -14.65
C ALA A 17 -23.13 30.98 -14.45
N ILE A 18 -23.87 30.03 -13.87
CA ILE A 18 -24.83 30.26 -12.78
C ILE A 18 -25.36 28.91 -12.24
N ALA A 19 -25.03 28.71 -10.95
CA ALA A 19 -25.74 28.10 -9.83
C ALA A 19 -26.59 26.83 -10.00
N LEU A 20 -26.21 25.77 -9.25
CA LEU A 20 -27.17 24.94 -8.53
C LEU A 20 -26.69 24.69 -7.08
N ILE A 21 -27.27 25.49 -6.19
CA ILE A 21 -27.85 25.14 -4.88
C ILE A 21 -26.99 24.23 -3.99
N GLY A 22 -26.51 24.82 -2.88
CA GLY A 22 -25.90 24.12 -1.78
C GLY A 22 -26.79 23.04 -1.20
N LEU A 23 -26.25 21.83 -1.13
CA LEU A 23 -26.71 20.80 -0.21
C LEU A 23 -25.66 20.65 0.88
N SER A 24 -25.85 21.44 1.94
CA SER A 24 -25.08 21.36 3.18
C SER A 24 -25.29 20.00 3.83
N LEU A 25 -24.36 19.07 3.62
CA LEU A 25 -24.22 17.93 4.53
C LEU A 25 -23.28 18.36 5.66
N VAL A 26 -23.88 19.02 6.67
CA VAL A 26 -23.31 19.03 8.02
C VAL A 26 -23.36 17.60 8.53
N THR A 27 -22.24 16.89 8.41
CA THR A 27 -21.94 15.78 9.31
C THR A 27 -21.28 16.40 10.54
N SER A 28 -22.05 16.47 11.61
CA SER A 28 -21.65 17.00 12.91
C SER A 28 -20.42 16.27 13.46
N ALA A 29 -19.27 16.94 13.41
CA ALA A 29 -18.11 16.57 14.21
C ALA A 29 -18.41 16.81 15.69
N THR A 30 -18.85 15.77 16.40
CA THR A 30 -18.66 15.72 17.84
C THR A 30 -17.48 14.80 18.11
N GLY A 31 -16.32 15.42 18.16
CA GLY A 31 -15.06 14.77 18.48
C GLY A 31 -14.13 15.82 19.09
N PHE A 32 -14.42 16.19 20.34
CA PHE A 32 -13.50 16.95 21.18
C PHE A 32 -12.19 16.18 21.32
N GLY A 33 -11.11 16.75 20.79
CA GLY A 33 -9.75 16.25 20.94
C GLY A 33 -8.78 17.42 20.82
N ILE A 34 -8.54 18.09 21.94
CA ILE A 34 -7.42 19.02 22.11
C ILE A 34 -6.11 18.21 22.05
N GLY A 35 -5.47 18.18 20.89
CA GLY A 35 -4.10 17.70 20.73
C GLY A 35 -3.27 18.78 20.07
N LEU A 36 -2.32 19.36 20.79
CA LEU A 36 -1.27 20.23 20.24
C LEU A 36 -0.45 19.41 19.23
N GLY A 37 -0.84 19.46 17.95
CA GLY A 37 -0.01 19.01 16.84
C GLY A 37 0.77 20.19 16.30
N THR A 38 2.07 20.22 16.53
CA THR A 38 2.98 21.06 15.73
C THR A 38 2.76 20.74 14.27
N GLY A 39 2.34 21.73 13.49
CA GLY A 39 2.02 21.57 12.08
C GLY A 39 3.18 20.97 11.28
N LYS A 40 3.03 19.71 10.87
CA LYS A 40 3.73 19.20 9.69
C LYS A 40 2.79 19.46 8.51
N ASN A 41 3.06 20.57 7.82
CA ASN A 41 2.52 20.88 6.51
C ASN A 41 2.58 19.61 5.63
N PRO A 42 1.48 19.08 5.07
CA PRO A 42 1.54 17.92 4.20
C PRO A 42 2.01 18.39 2.81
N THR A 43 3.26 18.84 2.71
CA THR A 43 3.99 18.65 1.47
C THR A 43 4.12 17.15 1.31
N ALA A 44 3.57 16.62 0.22
CA ALA A 44 3.67 15.24 -0.17
C ALA A 44 5.14 14.79 -0.19
N GLU A 45 5.62 14.27 0.93
CA GLU A 45 6.75 13.36 0.98
C GLU A 45 6.20 12.01 0.50
N SER A 46 6.09 11.86 -0.81
CA SER A 46 6.25 10.54 -1.43
C SER A 46 7.72 10.17 -1.31
N ASP A 47 8.17 9.92 -0.08
CA ASP A 47 9.34 9.10 0.18
C ASP A 47 8.84 7.69 0.46
N THR A 48 8.28 7.10 -0.59
CA THR A 48 7.63 5.78 -0.56
C THR A 48 8.66 4.72 -0.95
N THR A 49 9.75 4.63 -0.18
CA THR A 49 10.68 3.49 -0.24
C THR A 49 10.66 2.79 1.10
N GLY A 50 9.46 2.35 1.50
CA GLY A 50 9.25 1.53 2.68
C GLY A 50 9.27 0.05 2.31
N CYS A 51 9.79 -0.77 3.21
CA CYS A 51 9.56 -2.21 3.19
C CYS A 51 8.63 -2.56 4.36
N TYR A 52 7.67 -3.47 4.15
CA TYR A 52 6.86 -4.05 5.22
C TYR A 52 6.69 -5.57 5.07
N THR A 53 6.41 -6.25 6.17
CA THR A 53 6.16 -7.71 6.26
C THR A 53 4.81 -7.94 6.95
N SER A 54 4.10 -9.01 6.59
CA SER A 54 2.82 -9.39 7.19
C SER A 54 2.92 -10.35 8.39
N ASP A 55 4.07 -10.98 8.62
CA ASP A 55 4.31 -12.00 9.67
C ASP A 55 5.03 -11.42 10.92
N SER A 56 5.29 -10.11 10.93
CA SER A 56 6.03 -9.35 11.95
C SER A 56 7.56 -9.45 11.87
N GLY A 57 8.13 -9.84 10.74
CA GLY A 57 9.58 -9.83 10.55
C GLY A 57 10.12 -11.10 9.92
N SER A 58 10.64 -11.97 10.79
CA SER A 58 11.27 -13.26 10.44
C SER A 58 10.57 -14.38 11.21
N ASN A 59 9.25 -14.38 11.17
CA ASN A 59 8.44 -15.34 11.89
C ASN A 59 8.18 -16.61 11.06
N ILE A 60 9.13 -17.54 11.13
CA ILE A 60 9.08 -18.85 10.44
C ILE A 60 7.86 -19.72 10.77
N TYR A 61 7.05 -19.37 11.79
CA TYR A 61 5.85 -20.14 12.18
C TYR A 61 4.56 -19.58 11.57
N VAL A 62 4.63 -18.46 10.85
CA VAL A 62 3.47 -17.79 10.24
C VAL A 62 3.84 -17.39 8.82
N SER A 63 3.18 -17.95 7.81
CA SER A 63 3.48 -17.59 6.42
C SER A 63 3.18 -16.12 6.17
N GLY A 64 4.21 -15.41 5.74
CA GLY A 64 4.23 -13.99 5.48
C GLY A 64 4.34 -13.63 3.99
N VAL A 65 4.24 -12.33 3.77
CA VAL A 65 4.58 -11.64 2.53
C VAL A 65 5.39 -10.41 2.91
N CYS A 66 6.58 -10.29 2.34
CA CYS A 66 7.34 -9.06 2.36
C CYS A 66 7.02 -8.23 1.13
N THR A 67 6.78 -6.94 1.27
CA THR A 67 6.53 -6.03 0.15
C THR A 67 7.46 -4.83 0.25
N ASP A 68 8.15 -4.53 -0.84
CA ASP A 68 9.00 -3.36 -1.04
C ASP A 68 8.66 -2.65 -2.36
N PHE A 69 9.55 -1.79 -2.84
CA PHE A 69 9.37 -1.10 -4.11
C PHE A 69 9.44 -2.04 -5.34
N ASP A 70 10.20 -3.13 -5.26
CA ASP A 70 10.41 -4.09 -6.34
C ASP A 70 9.24 -5.07 -6.47
N GLY A 71 8.53 -5.34 -5.38
CA GLY A 71 7.30 -6.13 -5.43
C GLY A 71 6.94 -6.80 -4.12
N SER A 72 6.25 -7.94 -4.22
CA SER A 72 5.85 -8.76 -3.08
C SER A 72 6.49 -10.14 -3.16
N PHE A 73 7.14 -10.54 -2.08
CA PHE A 73 7.89 -11.78 -1.89
C PHE A 73 7.17 -12.59 -0.84
N LYS A 74 6.42 -13.60 -1.31
CA LYS A 74 5.68 -14.51 -0.45
C LYS A 74 6.59 -15.61 0.07
N GLU A 75 6.46 -15.92 1.35
CA GLU A 75 7.19 -17.02 1.96
C GLU A 75 6.65 -18.36 1.48
N THR A 76 7.57 -19.27 1.17
CA THR A 76 7.25 -20.59 0.65
C THR A 76 8.15 -21.66 1.27
N CYS A 77 7.88 -22.93 1.01
CA CYS A 77 8.78 -24.00 1.44
C CYS A 77 9.85 -24.22 0.37
N ALA A 78 11.09 -23.83 0.67
CA ALA A 78 12.24 -24.13 -0.20
C ALA A 78 12.54 -25.64 -0.20
N LEU A 79 12.41 -26.30 0.96
CA LEU A 79 12.58 -27.74 1.16
C LEU A 79 11.48 -28.24 2.12
N PRO A 80 11.31 -29.57 2.27
CA PRO A 80 10.30 -30.12 3.18
C PRO A 80 10.42 -29.60 4.62
N ASN A 81 11.64 -29.30 5.09
CA ASN A 81 11.90 -28.81 6.45
C ASN A 81 12.54 -27.43 6.47
N SER A 82 12.36 -26.59 5.44
CA SER A 82 12.90 -25.23 5.46
C SER A 82 11.94 -24.23 4.80
N VAL A 83 11.82 -23.05 5.41
CA VAL A 83 11.06 -21.92 4.88
C VAL A 83 12.00 -21.02 4.10
N GLU A 84 11.56 -20.58 2.93
CA GLU A 84 12.12 -19.43 2.22
C GLU A 84 11.49 -18.17 2.83
N GLU A 85 12.13 -17.68 3.90
CA GLU A 85 11.67 -16.56 4.72
C GLU A 85 11.96 -15.25 4.01
N SER A 86 11.02 -14.30 4.03
CA SER A 86 11.17 -12.99 3.39
C SER A 86 10.88 -11.88 4.37
N ARG A 87 11.89 -11.06 4.67
CA ARG A 87 11.80 -10.00 5.68
C ARG A 87 12.28 -8.66 5.15
N CYS A 88 11.92 -7.61 5.86
CA CYS A 88 12.47 -6.29 5.57
C CYS A 88 13.87 -6.10 6.13
N ASP A 89 14.77 -5.66 5.25
CA ASP A 89 16.08 -5.12 5.58
C ASP A 89 16.16 -3.68 5.07
N VAL A 90 16.09 -2.74 6.01
CA VAL A 90 16.04 -1.28 5.78
C VAL A 90 14.86 -0.87 4.87
N SER A 91 15.02 -1.01 3.57
CA SER A 91 14.06 -0.57 2.54
C SER A 91 13.82 -1.61 1.44
N SER A 92 14.38 -2.82 1.58
CA SER A 92 14.25 -3.91 0.61
C SER A 92 13.88 -5.22 1.30
N CYS A 93 13.13 -6.06 0.61
CA CYS A 93 12.90 -7.43 1.01
C CYS A 93 14.18 -8.25 0.82
N LYS A 94 14.53 -9.01 1.85
CA LYS A 94 15.59 -10.00 1.82
C LYS A 94 15.00 -11.37 2.08
N THR A 95 15.44 -12.32 1.28
CA THR A 95 15.00 -13.69 1.35
C THR A 95 16.14 -14.58 1.83
N GLU A 96 15.85 -15.47 2.77
CA GLU A 96 16.80 -16.44 3.35
C GLU A 96 16.12 -17.79 3.51
N ILE A 97 16.88 -18.88 3.34
CA ILE A 97 16.38 -20.23 3.60
C ILE A 97 16.69 -20.58 5.05
N ILE A 98 15.66 -20.81 5.86
CA ILE A 98 15.76 -21.10 7.29
C ILE A 98 15.20 -22.50 7.56
N ASP A 99 15.99 -23.36 8.19
CA ASP A 99 15.55 -24.69 8.59
C ASP A 99 14.51 -24.62 9.73
N CYS A 100 13.46 -25.41 9.61
CA CYS A 100 12.49 -25.59 10.67
C CYS A 100 13.11 -26.33 11.87
N PRO A 101 12.75 -25.96 13.10
CA PRO A 101 13.19 -26.65 14.30
C PRO A 101 12.82 -28.14 14.30
N SER A 102 13.50 -28.93 15.12
CA SER A 102 13.22 -30.37 15.26
C SER A 102 11.75 -30.62 15.63
N GLY A 103 11.08 -31.47 14.87
CA GLY A 103 9.67 -31.82 15.06
C GLY A 103 8.69 -30.99 14.23
N TYR A 104 9.17 -29.97 13.52
CA TYR A 104 8.37 -29.15 12.61
C TYR A 104 8.67 -29.49 11.15
N THR A 105 7.68 -29.33 10.28
CA THR A 105 7.83 -29.44 8.82
C THR A 105 7.37 -28.14 8.18
N CYS A 106 8.00 -27.75 7.07
CA CYS A 106 7.47 -26.63 6.32
C CYS A 106 6.17 -27.04 5.61
N GLN A 107 5.10 -26.33 5.93
CA GLN A 107 3.80 -26.43 5.27
C GLN A 107 3.29 -25.03 4.93
N ASN A 108 3.02 -24.80 3.63
CA ASN A 108 2.49 -23.52 3.12
C ASN A 108 3.34 -22.28 3.48
N GLY A 109 4.67 -22.42 3.55
CA GLY A 109 5.57 -21.31 3.88
C GLY A 109 5.66 -21.00 5.37
N ALA A 110 5.36 -21.97 6.24
CA ALA A 110 5.54 -21.87 7.68
C ALA A 110 5.95 -23.23 8.27
N CYS A 111 6.71 -23.21 9.36
CA CYS A 111 7.02 -24.39 10.16
C CYS A 111 5.82 -24.73 11.06
N VAL A 112 5.26 -25.94 10.89
CA VAL A 112 4.11 -26.47 11.66
C VAL A 112 4.39 -27.82 12.30
#